data_AF-A0A931VGV2-F1
#
_entry.id   AF-A0A931VGV2-F1
#
_cell.length_a   1.000
_cell.length_b   1.000
_cell.length_c   1.000
_cell.angle_alpha   90.00
_cell.angle_beta   90.00
_cell.angle_gamma   90.00
#
_symmetry.space_group_name_H-M   'P 1'
#
loop_
_entity.id
_entity.type
_entity.pdbx_description
1 polymer ?
#
loop_
_entity_poly.entity_id
_entity_poly.type
_entity_poly.pdbx_seq_one_letter_code
_entity_poly.pdbx_strand_id
1 'polypeptide(L)'
;MEPTLHGIVATCKVCGSNYSGTDYTDKRNKKRCPKDRTRLKVVQQGDRILVNKFIYKFKAPERGDIVVFKPPHEPKKNFVKRMIALSGEEVEIKEGKIYVNGEVIKDNPGPIGRIYYYNRGDYGKEGVKIKVPEGYFFVMGDNS
;
A
#
# COMPACT_ATOMS: atom_id res chain seq x y z
N MET A 1 4.16 -4.94 11.22
CA MET A 1 3.57 -5.61 10.04
C MET A 1 4.31 -5.06 8.82
N GLU A 2 4.84 -5.92 7.96
CA GLU A 2 5.81 -5.51 6.94
C GLU A 2 5.12 -5.01 5.67
N PRO A 3 5.56 -3.90 5.07
CA PRO A 3 5.02 -3.41 3.82
C PRO A 3 5.34 -4.37 2.65
N THR A 4 4.42 -4.51 1.70
CA THR A 4 4.60 -5.29 0.46
C THR A 4 5.81 -4.80 -0.37
N LEU A 5 6.15 -3.52 -0.19
CA LEU A 5 7.36 -2.90 -0.70
C LEU A 5 8.23 -2.50 0.49
N HIS A 6 9.35 -3.19 0.68
CA HIS A 6 10.27 -3.05 1.82
C HIS A 6 11.09 -1.77 1.75
N GLY A 7 11.22 -1.18 0.55
CA GLY A 7 11.90 0.09 0.36
C GLY A 7 13.39 0.01 0.71
N ILE A 8 13.84 0.86 1.66
CA ILE A 8 15.26 0.93 2.05
C ILE A 8 15.51 -0.01 3.22
N VAL A 9 16.30 -1.07 2.99
CA VAL A 9 16.70 -2.04 4.03
C VAL A 9 18.06 -1.66 4.60
N ALA A 10 18.18 -1.68 5.92
CA ALA A 10 19.39 -1.39 6.65
C ALA A 10 19.68 -2.48 7.70
N THR A 11 20.95 -2.83 7.86
CA THR A 11 21.38 -3.88 8.81
C THR A 11 22.26 -3.25 9.89
N CYS A 12 21.99 -3.57 11.16
CA CYS A 12 22.86 -3.20 12.25
C CYS A 12 24.03 -4.19 12.35
N LYS A 13 25.26 -3.68 12.34
CA LYS A 13 26.46 -4.52 12.53
C LYS A 13 26.68 -4.99 13.97
N VAL A 14 26.01 -4.37 14.95
CA VAL A 14 26.20 -4.65 16.37
C VAL A 14 25.18 -5.69 16.84
N CYS A 15 23.88 -5.41 16.69
CA CYS A 15 22.84 -6.35 17.11
C CYS A 15 22.36 -7.30 16.00
N GLY A 16 22.92 -7.23 14.78
CA GLY A 16 22.57 -8.12 13.66
C GLY A 16 21.15 -7.95 13.10
N SER A 17 20.34 -7.02 13.64
CA SER A 17 18.95 -6.85 13.23
C SER A 17 18.84 -6.13 11.88
N ASN A 18 17.88 -6.55 11.06
CA ASN A 18 17.49 -5.89 9.81
C ASN A 18 16.30 -4.95 10.06
N TYR A 19 16.28 -3.82 9.35
CA TYR A 19 15.24 -2.81 9.42
C TYR A 19 14.84 -2.41 7.99
N SER A 20 13.55 -2.22 7.75
CA SER A 20 12.99 -1.75 6.47
C SER A 20 12.26 -0.41 6.65
N GLY A 21 11.89 0.25 5.54
CA GLY A 21 11.16 1.52 5.60
C GLY A 21 11.90 2.65 6.33
N THR A 22 11.23 3.26 7.32
CA THR A 22 11.74 4.40 8.11
C THR A 22 12.01 4.05 9.58
N ASP A 23 11.86 2.79 9.98
CA ASP A 23 11.82 2.31 11.37
C ASP A 23 13.13 2.51 12.16
N TYR A 24 14.16 3.02 11.48
CA TYR A 24 15.49 3.25 11.99
C TYR A 24 15.96 4.71 11.82
N THR A 25 15.02 5.64 11.63
CA THR A 25 15.33 7.08 11.49
C THR A 25 15.06 7.80 12.81
N ASP A 26 16.07 8.45 13.39
CA ASP A 26 15.90 9.22 14.63
C ASP A 26 15.16 10.56 14.38
N LYS A 27 14.76 11.26 15.45
CA LYS A 27 14.08 12.57 15.39
C LYS A 27 14.89 13.66 14.65
N ARG A 28 16.18 13.44 14.38
CA ARG A 28 17.08 14.34 13.66
C ARG A 28 17.37 13.83 12.24
N ASN A 29 16.53 12.92 11.73
CA ASN A 29 16.64 12.32 10.42
C ASN A 29 17.95 11.51 10.19
N LYS A 30 18.56 10.98 11.27
CA LYS A 30 19.76 10.14 11.19
C LYS A 30 19.41 8.66 11.25
N LYS A 31 19.94 7.88 10.32
CA LYS A 31 19.77 6.41 10.24
C LYS A 31 20.53 5.70 11.37
N ARG A 32 19.82 5.31 12.43
CA ARG A 32 20.36 4.67 13.63
C ARG A 32 19.53 3.47 14.06
N CYS A 33 20.20 2.45 14.59
CA CYS A 33 19.57 1.28 15.18
C CYS A 33 18.67 1.68 16.36
N PRO A 34 17.38 1.29 16.40
CA PRO A 34 16.51 1.53 17.55
C PRO A 34 16.98 0.87 18.85
N LYS A 35 17.69 -0.26 18.77
CA LYS A 35 18.15 -1.03 19.95
C LYS A 35 19.40 -0.44 20.59
N ASP A 36 20.41 -0.10 19.78
CA ASP A 36 21.76 0.23 20.26
C ASP A 36 22.25 1.61 19.77
N ARG A 37 21.44 2.35 19.00
CA ARG A 37 21.75 3.68 18.43
C ARG A 37 22.96 3.74 17.49
N THR A 38 23.52 2.58 17.09
CA THR A 38 24.60 2.48 16.10
C THR A 38 24.14 3.03 14.75
N ARG A 39 25.05 3.70 14.03
CA ARG A 39 24.76 4.19 12.67
C ARG A 39 24.54 3.01 11.75
N LEU A 40 23.40 2.97 11.07
CA LEU A 40 23.09 1.87 10.17
C LEU A 40 23.68 2.11 8.78
N LYS A 41 24.12 1.02 8.15
CA LYS A 41 24.46 0.99 6.73
C LYS A 41 23.22 0.53 5.96
N VAL A 42 22.80 1.33 4.99
CA VAL A 42 21.78 0.92 4.02
C VAL A 42 22.39 -0.18 3.16
N VAL A 43 21.72 -1.33 3.11
CA VAL A 43 22.15 -2.51 2.34
C VAL A 43 21.41 -2.57 1.01
N GLN A 44 20.14 -2.17 0.99
CA GLN A 44 19.33 -2.09 -0.22
C GLN A 44 18.59 -0.76 -0.26
N GLN A 45 18.66 -0.05 -1.39
CA GLN A 45 17.98 1.22 -1.57
C GLN A 45 16.78 1.05 -2.50
N GLY A 46 15.60 0.88 -1.92
CA GLY A 46 14.33 0.84 -2.64
C GLY A 46 14.06 -0.50 -3.32
N ASP A 47 12.78 -0.75 -3.57
CA ASP A 47 12.36 -1.84 -4.45
C ASP A 47 12.40 -1.35 -5.90
N ARG A 48 12.79 -2.26 -6.81
CA ARG A 48 12.69 -2.04 -8.24
C ARG A 48 11.46 -2.77 -8.75
N ILE A 49 10.53 -2.02 -9.34
CA ILE A 49 9.26 -2.56 -9.83
C ILE A 49 9.29 -2.51 -11.36
N LEU A 50 9.04 -3.66 -11.99
CA LEU A 50 8.78 -3.72 -13.42
C LEU A 50 7.28 -3.52 -13.66
N VAL A 51 6.93 -2.53 -14.45
CA VAL A 51 5.53 -2.20 -14.74
C VAL A 51 5.19 -2.61 -16.17
N ASN A 52 4.22 -3.51 -16.33
CA ASN A 52 3.68 -3.85 -17.64
C ASN A 52 2.52 -2.90 -18.00
N LYS A 53 2.79 -1.95 -18.90
CA LYS A 53 1.78 -0.97 -19.36
C LYS A 53 0.82 -1.53 -20.40
N PHE A 54 1.14 -2.67 -21.02
CA PHE A 54 0.38 -3.22 -22.13
C PHE A 54 -0.65 -4.27 -21.72
N ILE A 55 -0.54 -4.81 -20.50
CA ILE A 55 -1.40 -5.91 -20.05
C ILE A 55 -2.89 -5.60 -20.19
N TYR A 56 -3.29 -4.36 -19.90
CA TYR A 56 -4.70 -3.93 -19.96
C TYR A 56 -5.24 -3.72 -21.38
N LYS A 57 -4.42 -3.90 -22.41
CA LYS A 57 -4.90 -4.01 -23.81
C LYS A 57 -5.39 -5.42 -24.14
N PHE A 58 -4.98 -6.42 -23.36
CA PHE A 58 -5.25 -7.84 -23.63
C PHE A 58 -6.08 -8.51 -22.52
N LYS A 59 -6.09 -7.93 -21.31
CA LYS A 59 -6.82 -8.43 -20.16
C LYS A 59 -7.58 -7.29 -19.49
N ALA A 60 -8.79 -7.55 -19.02
CA ALA A 60 -9.52 -6.61 -18.19
C ALA A 60 -8.81 -6.41 -16.83
N PRO A 61 -8.89 -5.22 -16.22
CA PRO A 61 -8.43 -5.01 -14.84
C PRO A 61 -9.18 -5.91 -13.87
N GLU A 62 -8.46 -6.47 -12.91
CA GLU A 62 -9.02 -7.38 -11.92
C GLU A 62 -8.79 -6.90 -10.49
N ARG A 63 -9.69 -7.29 -9.59
CA ARG A 63 -9.54 -7.01 -8.17
C ARG A 63 -8.21 -7.56 -7.67
N GLY A 64 -7.50 -6.72 -6.93
CA GLY A 64 -6.20 -7.02 -6.32
C GLY A 64 -5.00 -6.83 -7.24
N ASP A 65 -5.19 -6.40 -8.49
CA ASP A 65 -4.11 -5.89 -9.33
C ASP A 65 -3.36 -4.75 -8.59
N ILE A 66 -2.03 -4.76 -8.70
CA ILE A 66 -1.19 -3.68 -8.19
C ILE A 66 -0.94 -2.70 -9.33
N VAL A 67 -1.51 -1.51 -9.20
CA VAL A 67 -1.48 -0.48 -10.24
C VAL A 67 -0.53 0.65 -9.88
N VAL A 68 0.15 1.16 -10.91
CA VAL A 68 1.01 2.34 -10.81
C VAL A 68 0.35 3.47 -11.58
N PHE A 69 0.03 4.57 -10.90
CA PHE A 69 -0.61 5.72 -11.51
C PHE A 69 -0.03 7.04 -11.00
N LYS A 70 -0.32 8.12 -11.71
CA LYS A 70 0.04 9.48 -11.32
C LYS A 70 -1.18 10.14 -10.69
N PRO A 71 -1.16 10.49 -9.40
CA PRO A 71 -2.30 11.16 -8.79
C PRO A 71 -2.43 12.60 -9.33
N PRO A 72 -3.66 13.13 -9.43
CA PRO A 72 -3.89 14.46 -9.99
C PRO A 72 -3.25 15.59 -9.15
N HIS A 73 -3.17 15.43 -7.83
CA HIS A 73 -2.56 16.42 -6.94
C HIS A 73 -1.02 16.40 -6.97
N GLU A 74 -0.39 15.29 -7.37
CA GLU A 74 1.07 15.13 -7.40
C GLU A 74 1.54 14.38 -8.66
N PRO A 75 1.38 14.95 -9.87
CA PRO A 75 1.63 14.25 -11.14
C PRO A 75 3.11 13.92 -11.39
N LYS A 76 4.02 14.50 -10.59
CA LYS A 76 5.46 14.21 -10.62
C LYS A 76 5.82 12.92 -9.89
N LYS A 77 4.91 12.33 -9.10
CA LYS A 77 5.13 11.10 -8.36
C LYS A 77 4.31 9.95 -8.95
N ASN A 78 4.85 8.74 -8.82
CA ASN A 78 4.13 7.51 -9.11
C ASN A 78 3.61 6.94 -7.80
N PHE A 79 2.33 6.59 -7.76
CA PHE A 79 1.70 5.92 -6.63
C PHE A 79 1.53 4.46 -6.99
N VAL A 80 1.86 3.57 -6.05
CA VAL A 80 1.62 2.13 -6.14
C VAL A 80 0.51 1.82 -5.15
N LYS A 81 -0.61 1.31 -5.66
CA LYS A 81 -1.79 0.96 -4.85
C LYS A 81 -2.39 -0.33 -5.38
N ARG A 82 -3.15 -1.01 -4.54
CA ARG A 82 -3.90 -2.21 -4.90
C ARG A 82 -5.32 -1.85 -5.30
N MET A 83 -5.80 -2.46 -6.37
CA MET A 83 -7.19 -2.33 -6.82
C MET A 83 -8.12 -3.07 -5.86
N ILE A 84 -8.99 -2.32 -5.20
CA ILE A 84 -9.91 -2.83 -4.20
C ILE A 84 -11.29 -3.06 -4.78
N ALA A 85 -11.80 -2.15 -5.62
CA ALA A 85 -13.09 -2.29 -6.28
C ALA A 85 -13.06 -1.84 -7.74
N LEU A 86 -13.85 -2.53 -8.57
CA LEU A 86 -14.02 -2.33 -10.00
C LEU A 86 -15.11 -1.31 -10.31
N SER A 87 -15.20 -0.94 -11.59
CA SER A 87 -16.26 -0.08 -12.15
C SER A 87 -17.65 -0.56 -11.73
N GLY A 88 -18.49 0.35 -11.22
CA GLY A 88 -19.88 0.08 -10.86
C GLY A 88 -20.09 -0.59 -9.50
N GLU A 89 -19.04 -1.09 -8.85
CA GLU A 89 -19.14 -1.76 -7.55
C GLU A 89 -19.36 -0.79 -6.38
N GLU A 90 -19.94 -1.29 -5.30
CA GLU A 90 -20.06 -0.56 -4.03
C GLU A 90 -18.94 -0.98 -3.08
N VAL A 91 -18.24 -0.03 -2.47
CA VAL A 91 -17.22 -0.27 -1.44
C VAL A 91 -17.63 0.36 -0.12
N GLU A 92 -17.37 -0.33 0.98
CA GLU A 92 -17.57 0.16 2.35
C GLU A 92 -16.39 -0.29 3.22
N ILE A 93 -15.87 0.63 4.04
CA ILE A 93 -14.91 0.29 5.09
C ILE A 93 -15.67 0.30 6.41
N LYS A 94 -15.68 -0.80 7.14
CA LYS A 94 -16.40 -0.93 8.41
C LYS A 94 -15.65 -1.84 9.37
N GLU A 95 -15.41 -1.38 10.60
CA GLU A 95 -14.73 -2.14 11.66
C GLU A 95 -13.34 -2.65 11.21
N GLY A 96 -12.63 -1.82 10.46
CA GLY A 96 -11.31 -2.17 9.91
C GLY A 96 -11.35 -3.14 8.72
N LYS A 97 -12.52 -3.58 8.26
CA LYS A 97 -12.68 -4.51 7.13
C LYS A 97 -13.20 -3.77 5.91
N ILE A 98 -12.79 -4.24 4.73
CA ILE A 98 -13.29 -3.74 3.46
C ILE A 98 -14.35 -4.68 2.93
N TYR A 99 -15.50 -4.12 2.59
CA TYR A 99 -16.62 -4.80 1.95
C TYR A 99 -16.76 -4.30 0.52
N VAL A 100 -16.99 -5.21 -0.41
CA VAL A 100 -17.37 -4.87 -1.78
C VAL A 100 -18.67 -5.59 -2.14
N ASN A 101 -19.65 -4.82 -2.60
CA ASN A 101 -21.03 -5.29 -2.86
C ASN A 101 -21.62 -6.05 -1.66
N GLY A 102 -21.26 -5.63 -0.44
CA GLY A 102 -21.70 -6.26 0.81
C GLY A 102 -20.88 -7.47 1.27
N GLU A 103 -19.94 -7.96 0.46
CA GLU A 103 -19.08 -9.10 0.81
C GLU A 103 -17.72 -8.64 1.33
N VAL A 104 -17.25 -9.23 2.42
CA VAL A 104 -15.91 -8.92 2.96
C VAL A 104 -14.82 -9.42 2.01
N ILE A 105 -13.88 -8.55 1.66
CA ILE A 105 -12.68 -8.94 0.91
C ILE A 105 -11.81 -9.85 1.79
N LYS A 106 -11.46 -11.02 1.25
CA LYS A 106 -10.51 -11.96 1.84
C LYS A 106 -9.11 -11.76 1.26
N ASP A 107 -8.11 -12.47 1.78
CA ASP A 107 -6.69 -12.28 1.43
C ASP A 107 -6.26 -12.68 0.00
N ASN A 108 -7.19 -12.75 -0.95
CA ASN A 108 -6.88 -13.14 -2.31
C ASN A 108 -7.36 -12.10 -3.33
N PRO A 109 -6.45 -11.40 -4.04
CA PRO A 109 -4.99 -11.48 -4.01
C PRO A 109 -4.38 -10.32 -3.18
N GLY A 110 -3.95 -10.59 -1.94
CA GLY A 110 -3.19 -9.65 -1.10
C GLY A 110 -3.64 -9.65 0.36
N PRO A 111 -2.89 -9.03 1.30
CA PRO A 111 -3.15 -9.15 2.75
C PRO A 111 -4.39 -8.38 3.24
N ILE A 112 -5.30 -7.99 2.34
CA ILE A 112 -6.42 -7.09 2.63
C ILE A 112 -7.35 -7.65 3.72
N GLY A 113 -7.55 -8.97 3.77
CA GLY A 113 -8.45 -9.60 4.74
C GLY A 113 -7.90 -9.65 6.16
N ARG A 114 -6.59 -9.45 6.36
CA ARG A 114 -5.89 -9.51 7.66
C ARG A 114 -5.46 -8.14 8.19
N ILE A 115 -5.69 -7.08 7.44
CA ILE A 115 -5.26 -5.73 7.78
C ILE A 115 -6.46 -4.92 8.26
N TYR A 116 -6.25 -4.17 9.34
CA TYR A 116 -7.25 -3.24 9.86
C TYR A 116 -7.15 -1.92 9.09
N TYR A 117 -8.09 -1.68 8.18
CA TYR A 117 -8.12 -0.50 7.34
C TYR A 117 -8.87 0.66 7.97
N TYR A 118 -8.24 1.83 7.98
CA TYR A 118 -8.93 3.07 8.30
C TYR A 118 -8.60 4.12 7.25
N ASN A 119 -9.56 4.95 6.91
CA ASN A 119 -9.36 6.02 5.94
C ASN A 119 -9.80 7.34 6.56
N ARG A 120 -8.88 8.30 6.58
CA ARG A 120 -9.11 9.65 7.11
C ARG A 120 -9.58 10.64 6.04
N GLY A 121 -9.61 10.23 4.77
CA GLY A 121 -10.14 11.02 3.68
C GLY A 121 -11.66 10.95 3.60
N ASP A 122 -12.25 11.94 2.92
CA ASP A 122 -13.70 12.00 2.72
C ASP A 122 -14.21 10.84 1.86
N TYR A 123 -13.38 10.40 0.90
CA TYR A 123 -13.66 9.23 0.06
C TYR A 123 -13.14 7.96 0.74
N GLY A 124 -14.06 7.10 1.17
CA GLY A 124 -13.80 5.84 1.85
C GLY A 124 -13.89 5.94 3.38
N LYS A 125 -14.53 6.99 3.91
CA LYS A 125 -14.76 7.16 5.34
C LYS A 125 -15.48 5.95 5.93
N GLU A 126 -15.12 5.60 7.17
CA GLU A 126 -15.71 4.45 7.86
C GLU A 126 -17.24 4.53 7.94
N GLY A 127 -17.90 3.41 7.62
CA GLY A 127 -19.35 3.25 7.56
C GLY A 127 -20.03 3.91 6.36
N VAL A 128 -19.28 4.54 5.45
CA VAL A 128 -19.83 5.17 4.26
C VAL A 128 -19.70 4.24 3.06
N LYS A 129 -20.84 3.94 2.44
CA LYS A 129 -20.93 3.21 1.18
C LYS A 129 -20.65 4.14 0.01
N ILE A 130 -19.79 3.69 -0.89
CA ILE A 130 -19.38 4.46 -2.06
C ILE A 130 -19.55 3.60 -3.30
N LYS A 131 -20.33 4.08 -4.25
CA LYS A 131 -20.42 3.47 -5.57
C LYS A 131 -19.27 3.98 -6.44
N VAL A 132 -18.47 3.07 -6.97
CA VAL A 132 -17.42 3.37 -7.93
C VAL A 132 -18.07 3.77 -9.26
N PRO A 133 -17.80 4.97 -9.78
CA PRO A 133 -18.37 5.41 -11.06
C PRO A 133 -17.93 4.52 -12.23
N GLU A 134 -18.71 4.52 -13.31
CA GLU A 134 -18.34 3.79 -14.52
C GLU A 134 -17.03 4.31 -15.12
N GLY A 135 -16.12 3.39 -15.46
CA GLY A 135 -14.77 3.69 -15.96
C GLY A 135 -13.75 4.08 -14.88
N TYR A 136 -14.11 4.01 -13.60
CA TYR A 136 -13.22 4.27 -12.47
C TYR A 136 -12.97 3.00 -11.66
N PHE A 137 -11.91 3.06 -10.84
CA PHE A 137 -11.52 2.00 -9.92
C PHE A 137 -11.27 2.60 -8.54
N PHE A 138 -11.58 1.85 -7.48
CA PHE A 138 -11.20 2.22 -6.13
C PHE A 138 -9.91 1.49 -5.73
N VAL A 139 -8.91 2.24 -5.26
CA VAL A 139 -7.57 1.71 -4.95
C VAL A 139 -7.15 2.11 -3.54
N MET A 140 -6.47 1.23 -2.83
CA MET A 140 -5.93 1.49 -1.48
C MET A 140 -4.48 1.03 -1.36
N GLY A 141 -3.76 1.56 -0.37
CA GLY A 141 -2.44 1.03 -0.04
C GLY A 141 -2.59 -0.22 0.82
N ASP A 142 -1.63 -1.14 0.77
CA ASP A 142 -1.72 -2.35 1.59
C ASP A 142 -1.64 -2.02 3.09
N ASN A 143 -0.89 -0.98 3.48
CA ASN A 143 -0.81 -0.48 4.86
C ASN A 143 -1.53 0.87 5.01
N SER A 144 -2.86 0.89 4.88
CA SER A 144 -3.66 2.12 5.02
C SER A 144 -4.58 2.05 6.23
#